data_AF-A0ABD3W5T8-F1
#
_entry.id   AF-A0ABD3W5T8-F1
#
_cell.length_a   1.000
_cell.length_b   1.000
_cell.length_c   1.000
_cell.angle_alpha   90.00
_cell.angle_beta   90.00
_cell.angle_gamma   90.00
#
_symmetry.space_group_name_H-M   'P 1'
#
loop_
_entity.id
_entity.type
_entity.pdbx_description
1 polymer ?
#
loop_
_entity_poly.entity_id
_entity_poly.type
_entity_poly.pdbx_seq_one_letter_code
_entity_poly.pdbx_strand_id
1 'polypeptide(L)'
;MAGDSSLGTGSELEPAKEKKWQLEKRIKEQHIKRKSRFLPFSIEPMPYERQRLAEPMTDEDRFLRKQWLKDQILSPKEPRHVEALEPRNIFRRIYGYPADLIYKALLPVGETTAGVGRVLIPRLLLSCGVLYYWYYCIKYAPSDWTRLKGWYMYTTRQKAYTFDERPPEKDHDDFFDKGFKTRTCLKDGKTSFVSH
;
A
#
# COMPACT_ATOMS: atom_id res chain seq x y z
N MET A 1 -13.89 3.56 -79.83
CA MET A 1 -15.29 3.92 -79.51
C MET A 1 -15.28 4.55 -78.13
N ALA A 2 -15.78 5.78 -78.05
CA ALA A 2 -15.76 6.62 -76.87
C ALA A 2 -16.96 6.33 -75.94
N GLY A 3 -16.81 6.69 -74.66
CA GLY A 3 -17.84 6.73 -73.63
C GLY A 3 -17.55 5.78 -72.45
N ASP A 4 -17.50 6.18 -71.18
CA ASP A 4 -17.73 7.47 -70.54
C ASP A 4 -16.90 7.56 -69.25
N SER A 5 -16.32 8.73 -69.05
CA SER A 5 -15.83 9.20 -67.77
C SER A 5 -16.99 9.39 -66.79
N SER A 6 -17.01 8.64 -65.70
CA SER A 6 -17.64 9.11 -64.47
C SER A 6 -16.68 8.89 -63.32
N LEU A 7 -16.02 9.99 -62.95
CA LEU A 7 -15.45 10.23 -61.64
C LEU A 7 -16.59 10.11 -60.63
N GLY A 8 -16.83 8.89 -60.16
CA GLY A 8 -17.61 8.65 -58.97
C GLY A 8 -16.80 9.14 -57.79
N THR A 9 -17.12 10.36 -57.34
CA THR A 9 -16.73 10.89 -56.04
C THR A 9 -16.80 9.78 -55.01
N GLY A 10 -15.66 9.43 -54.42
CA GLY A 10 -15.59 8.52 -53.30
C GLY A 10 -16.42 9.10 -52.17
N SER A 11 -17.70 8.74 -52.13
CA SER A 11 -18.47 8.80 -50.90
C SER A 11 -17.69 7.92 -49.93
N GLU A 12 -17.17 8.53 -48.86
CA GLU A 12 -16.93 7.81 -47.63
C GLU A 12 -18.27 7.19 -47.23
N LEU A 13 -18.55 6.00 -47.77
CA LEU A 13 -19.54 5.12 -47.19
C LEU A 13 -19.01 4.87 -45.78
N GLU A 14 -19.65 5.52 -44.80
CA GLU A 14 -19.46 5.16 -43.39
C GLU A 14 -19.46 3.62 -43.35
N PRO A 15 -18.44 2.98 -42.73
CA PRO A 15 -18.39 1.53 -42.70
C PRO A 15 -19.74 1.07 -42.16
N ALA A 16 -20.47 0.30 -42.98
CA ALA A 16 -21.86 -0.06 -42.69
C ALA A 16 -21.94 -0.50 -41.21
N LYS A 17 -22.78 0.18 -40.43
CA LYS A 17 -22.90 -0.06 -38.98
C LYS A 17 -22.94 -1.56 -38.74
N GLU A 18 -21.89 -2.07 -38.12
CA GLU A 18 -21.70 -3.51 -37.98
C GLU A 18 -22.93 -4.09 -37.29
N LYS A 19 -23.45 -5.21 -37.82
CA LYS A 19 -24.59 -5.87 -37.19
C LYS A 19 -24.16 -6.33 -35.79
N LYS A 20 -25.05 -6.22 -34.79
CA LYS A 20 -24.74 -6.57 -33.38
C LYS A 20 -24.04 -7.93 -33.22
N TRP A 21 -24.47 -8.95 -33.98
CA TRP A 21 -23.87 -10.28 -33.95
C TRP A 21 -22.40 -10.33 -34.42
N GLN A 22 -21.98 -9.45 -35.34
CA GLN A 22 -20.59 -9.36 -35.81
C GLN A 22 -19.69 -8.75 -34.74
N LEU A 23 -20.18 -7.71 -34.07
CA LEU A 23 -19.49 -7.06 -32.95
C LEU A 23 -19.32 -8.03 -31.77
N GLU A 24 -20.38 -8.75 -31.41
CA GLU A 24 -20.32 -9.80 -30.37
C GLU A 24 -19.32 -10.91 -30.72
N LYS A 25 -19.31 -11.37 -31.98
CA LYS A 25 -18.36 -12.39 -32.44
C LYS A 25 -16.92 -11.89 -32.35
N ARG A 26 -16.66 -10.66 -32.78
CA ARG A 26 -15.32 -10.05 -32.67
C ARG A 26 -14.86 -9.91 -31.23
N ILE A 27 -15.73 -9.42 -30.34
CA ILE A 27 -15.41 -9.28 -28.92
C ILE A 27 -15.07 -10.65 -28.32
N LYS A 28 -15.89 -11.68 -28.59
CA LYS A 28 -15.61 -13.06 -28.18
C LYS A 28 -14.25 -13.54 -28.70
N GLU A 29 -13.97 -13.35 -29.98
CA GLU A 29 -12.69 -13.73 -30.58
C GLU A 29 -11.50 -13.00 -29.96
N GLN A 30 -11.61 -11.69 -29.70
CA GLN A 30 -10.56 -10.90 -29.05
C GLN A 30 -10.29 -11.38 -27.62
N HIS A 31 -11.34 -11.72 -26.87
CA HIS A 31 -11.21 -12.30 -25.54
C HIS A 31 -10.53 -13.67 -25.60
N ILE A 32 -10.95 -14.55 -26.51
CA ILE A 32 -10.38 -15.89 -26.67
C ILE A 32 -8.90 -15.80 -27.06
N LYS A 33 -8.56 -14.96 -28.05
CA LYS A 33 -7.20 -14.82 -28.59
C LYS A 33 -6.28 -13.98 -27.70
N ARG A 34 -6.80 -13.31 -26.67
CA ARG A 34 -6.05 -12.40 -25.77
C ARG A 34 -5.20 -11.39 -26.54
N LYS A 35 -5.78 -10.73 -27.54
CA LYS A 35 -5.10 -9.78 -28.45
C LYS A 35 -3.98 -10.37 -29.34
N SER A 36 -3.79 -11.69 -29.33
CA SER A 36 -2.87 -12.35 -30.27
C SER A 36 -3.58 -12.71 -31.58
N ARG A 37 -2.80 -13.07 -32.62
CA ARG A 37 -3.36 -13.52 -33.90
C ARG A 37 -3.95 -14.93 -33.83
N PHE A 38 -3.42 -15.76 -32.94
CA PHE A 38 -3.73 -17.18 -32.83
C PHE A 38 -4.53 -17.48 -31.55
N LEU A 39 -5.03 -18.69 -31.42
CA LEU A 39 -5.58 -19.14 -30.15
C LEU A 39 -4.44 -19.34 -29.14
N PRO A 40 -4.67 -19.10 -27.84
CA PRO A 40 -3.67 -19.41 -26.83
C PRO A 40 -3.43 -20.93 -26.81
N PHE A 41 -2.18 -21.33 -26.92
CA PHE A 41 -1.74 -22.72 -26.77
C PHE A 41 -0.53 -22.76 -25.83
N SER A 42 -0.26 -23.93 -25.23
CA SER A 42 0.94 -24.13 -24.42
C SER A 42 2.17 -24.20 -25.31
N ILE A 43 3.15 -23.35 -25.04
CA ILE A 43 4.46 -23.38 -25.73
C ILE A 43 5.30 -24.53 -25.17
N GLU A 44 5.04 -24.97 -23.94
CA GLU A 44 5.73 -26.11 -23.34
C GLU A 44 5.33 -27.41 -24.04
N PRO A 45 6.29 -28.15 -24.63
CA PRO A 45 6.02 -29.48 -25.18
C PRO A 45 5.81 -30.46 -24.02
N MET A 46 4.68 -31.18 -24.07
CA MET A 46 4.23 -32.15 -23.06
C MET A 46 4.27 -31.62 -21.62
N PRO A 47 3.42 -30.65 -21.28
CA PRO A 47 3.41 -30.05 -19.94
C PRO A 47 3.08 -31.09 -18.86
N TYR A 48 2.18 -32.02 -19.17
CA TYR A 48 1.72 -33.03 -18.21
C TYR A 48 2.69 -34.22 -18.11
N GLU A 49 2.97 -34.65 -16.88
CA GLU A 49 3.83 -35.83 -16.61
C GLU A 49 3.26 -37.11 -17.21
N ARG A 50 1.93 -37.25 -17.24
CA ARG A 50 1.26 -38.42 -17.81
C ARG A 50 1.56 -38.59 -19.29
N GLN A 51 1.61 -37.49 -20.06
CA GLN A 51 1.95 -37.55 -21.49
C GLN A 51 3.39 -38.05 -21.70
N ARG A 52 4.29 -37.72 -20.75
CA ARG A 52 5.70 -38.14 -20.79
C ARG A 52 5.92 -39.60 -20.35
N LEU A 53 5.02 -40.14 -19.52
CA LEU A 53 5.15 -41.48 -18.92
C LEU A 53 4.28 -42.54 -19.61
N ALA A 54 3.15 -42.15 -20.20
CA ALA A 54 2.20 -43.09 -20.80
C ALA A 54 2.66 -43.61 -22.16
N GLU A 55 3.36 -42.78 -22.95
CA GLU A 55 3.86 -43.12 -24.27
C GLU A 55 5.39 -42.96 -24.31
N PRO A 56 6.14 -43.89 -24.95
CA PRO A 56 7.56 -43.72 -25.14
C PRO A 56 7.83 -42.49 -26.01
N MET A 57 8.57 -41.54 -25.46
CA MET A 57 8.85 -40.24 -26.08
C MET A 57 9.59 -40.42 -27.41
N THR A 58 9.04 -39.87 -28.50
CA THR A 58 9.70 -39.88 -29.81
C THR A 58 10.99 -39.07 -29.78
N ASP A 59 11.87 -39.27 -30.76
CA ASP A 59 13.12 -38.50 -30.84
C ASP A 59 12.86 -37.01 -31.09
N GLU A 60 11.79 -36.68 -31.83
CA GLU A 60 11.33 -35.31 -32.09
C GLU A 60 10.86 -34.63 -30.80
N ASP A 61 10.03 -35.33 -30.03
CA ASP A 61 9.54 -34.86 -28.73
C ASP A 61 10.71 -34.58 -27.78
N ARG A 62 11.70 -35.48 -27.75
CA ARG A 62 12.93 -35.32 -26.93
C ARG A 62 13.73 -34.09 -27.34
N PHE A 63 13.84 -33.83 -28.63
CA PHE A 63 14.50 -32.63 -29.13
C PHE A 63 13.78 -31.36 -28.71
N LEU A 64 12.44 -31.30 -28.88
CA LEU A 64 11.63 -30.15 -28.48
C LEU A 64 11.73 -29.87 -26.99
N ARG A 65 11.66 -30.91 -26.15
CA ARG A 65 11.80 -30.76 -24.70
C ARG A 65 13.19 -30.28 -24.31
N LYS A 66 14.23 -30.81 -24.95
CA LYS A 66 15.62 -30.36 -24.74
C LYS A 66 15.80 -28.89 -25.11
N GLN A 67 15.18 -28.44 -26.19
CA GLN A 67 15.19 -27.04 -26.59
C GLN A 67 14.46 -26.18 -25.55
N TRP A 68 13.25 -26.56 -25.16
CA TRP A 68 12.48 -25.82 -24.15
C TRP A 68 13.23 -25.68 -22.82
N LEU A 69 13.90 -26.74 -22.36
CA LEU A 69 14.72 -26.71 -21.14
C LEU A 69 15.93 -25.77 -21.27
N LYS A 70 16.55 -25.70 -22.45
CA LYS A 70 17.62 -24.74 -22.71
C LYS A 70 17.11 -23.31 -22.72
N ASP A 71 15.91 -23.10 -23.26
CA ASP A 71 15.29 -21.77 -23.31
C ASP A 71 14.90 -21.26 -21.91
N GLN A 72 14.77 -22.14 -20.90
CA GLN A 72 14.61 -21.74 -19.50
C GLN A 72 15.90 -21.25 -18.84
N ILE A 73 17.07 -21.47 -19.47
CA ILE A 73 18.35 -21.02 -18.91
C ILE A 73 18.46 -19.51 -19.14
N LEU A 74 18.39 -18.77 -18.03
CA LEU A 74 18.50 -17.32 -18.05
C LEU A 74 19.91 -16.87 -18.44
N SER A 75 20.02 -15.72 -19.11
CA SER A 75 21.33 -15.14 -19.43
C SER A 75 22.07 -14.77 -18.15
N PRO A 76 23.41 -14.93 -18.07
CA PRO A 76 24.19 -14.52 -16.88
C PRO A 76 24.04 -13.03 -16.52
N LYS A 77 23.58 -12.22 -17.47
CA LYS A 77 23.39 -10.76 -17.30
C LYS A 77 22.03 -10.39 -16.70
N GLU A 78 21.13 -11.37 -16.58
CA GLU A 78 19.81 -11.18 -15.99
C GLU A 78 19.83 -11.71 -14.55
N PRO A 79 19.13 -11.08 -13.59
CA PRO A 79 18.20 -9.96 -13.72
C PRO A 79 18.91 -8.58 -13.77
N ARG A 80 18.51 -7.75 -14.73
CA ARG A 80 19.01 -6.37 -14.85
C ARG A 80 17.95 -5.39 -14.36
N HIS A 81 18.19 -4.75 -13.22
CA HIS A 81 17.31 -3.67 -12.76
C HIS A 81 17.57 -2.40 -13.59
N VAL A 82 16.57 -1.97 -14.35
CA VAL A 82 16.64 -0.77 -15.19
C VAL A 82 15.73 0.29 -14.59
N GLU A 83 16.32 1.36 -14.05
CA GLU A 83 15.56 2.44 -13.39
C GLU A 83 14.54 3.13 -14.31
N ALA A 84 14.76 3.10 -15.62
CA ALA A 84 13.86 3.68 -16.61
C ALA A 84 12.50 2.95 -16.74
N LEU A 85 12.42 1.67 -16.34
CA LEU A 85 11.18 0.89 -16.37
C LEU A 85 10.27 1.19 -15.17
N GLU A 86 10.84 1.68 -14.07
CA GLU A 86 10.11 2.10 -12.87
C GLU A 86 10.37 3.59 -12.56
N PRO A 87 9.89 4.52 -13.40
CA PRO A 87 10.12 5.94 -13.18
C PRO A 87 9.48 6.38 -11.85
N ARG A 88 10.31 6.82 -10.90
CA ARG A 88 9.88 7.41 -9.63
C ARG A 88 10.03 8.93 -9.65
N ASN A 89 9.01 9.64 -9.16
CA ASN A 89 9.03 11.08 -8.92
C ASN A 89 10.22 11.49 -8.01
N ILE A 90 10.80 12.67 -8.22
CA ILE A 90 11.97 13.16 -7.47
C ILE A 90 11.72 13.13 -5.95
N PHE A 91 10.58 13.62 -5.49
CA PHE A 91 10.22 13.60 -4.06
C PHE A 91 10.15 12.17 -3.49
N ARG A 92 9.67 11.20 -4.27
CA ARG A 92 9.65 9.79 -3.84
C ARG A 92 11.04 9.19 -3.77
N ARG A 93 11.98 9.63 -4.62
CA ARG A 93 13.39 9.22 -4.53
C ARG A 93 14.03 9.75 -3.26
N ILE A 94 13.83 11.03 -2.96
CA ILE A 94 14.40 11.67 -1.76
C ILE A 94 13.82 11.04 -0.48
N TYR A 95 12.50 10.89 -0.40
CA TYR A 95 11.84 10.26 0.75
C TYR A 95 12.20 8.77 0.89
N GLY A 96 12.36 8.06 -0.23
CA GLY A 96 12.72 6.64 -0.25
C GLY A 96 14.19 6.36 0.04
N TYR A 97 15.07 7.35 -0.14
CA TYR A 97 16.52 7.23 -0.01
C TYR A 97 17.00 6.57 1.30
N PRO A 98 16.55 6.98 2.50
CA PRO A 98 16.98 6.32 3.74
C PRO A 98 16.58 4.84 3.78
N ALA A 99 15.40 4.48 3.26
CA ALA A 99 14.98 3.09 3.16
C ALA A 99 15.79 2.30 2.11
N ASP A 100 16.20 2.95 1.02
CA ASP A 100 17.10 2.38 0.01
C ASP A 100 18.49 2.07 0.60
N LEU A 101 19.02 2.93 1.48
CA LEU A 101 20.29 2.69 2.18
C LEU A 101 20.22 1.46 3.10
N ILE A 102 19.14 1.35 3.88
CA ILE A 102 18.89 0.19 4.74
C ILE A 102 18.80 -1.09 3.90
N TYR A 103 18.06 -1.03 2.79
CA TYR A 103 17.94 -2.16 1.86
C TYR A 103 19.32 -2.58 1.34
N LYS A 104 20.14 -1.63 0.84
CA LYS A 104 21.49 -1.91 0.34
C LYS A 104 22.42 -2.50 1.40
N ALA A 105 22.30 -2.04 2.65
CA ALA A 105 23.09 -2.58 3.76
C ALA A 105 22.69 -4.02 4.15
N LEU A 106 21.42 -4.38 3.97
CA LEU A 106 20.87 -5.71 4.30
C LEU A 106 20.92 -6.70 3.13
N LEU A 107 21.13 -6.26 1.90
CA LEU A 107 21.31 -7.12 0.72
C LEU A 107 22.27 -8.31 0.93
N PRO A 108 23.44 -8.20 1.59
CA PRO A 108 24.32 -9.36 1.79
C PRO A 108 23.72 -10.46 2.69
N VAL A 109 22.68 -10.15 3.47
CA VAL A 109 21.99 -11.12 4.35
C VAL A 109 20.89 -11.87 3.59
N GLY A 110 20.38 -11.30 2.50
CA GLY A 110 19.34 -11.90 1.67
C GLY A 110 18.35 -10.86 1.14
N GLU A 111 17.73 -11.17 -0.01
CA GLU A 111 16.77 -10.25 -0.64
C GLU A 111 15.47 -10.12 0.15
N THR A 112 14.98 -11.23 0.72
CA THR A 112 13.75 -11.27 1.52
C THR A 112 13.91 -10.48 2.82
N THR A 113 15.02 -10.65 3.52
CA THR A 113 15.34 -9.95 4.77
C THR A 113 15.57 -8.46 4.51
N ALA A 114 16.28 -8.10 3.44
CA ALA A 114 16.45 -6.70 3.01
C ALA A 114 15.10 -6.04 2.69
N GLY A 115 14.21 -6.75 1.98
CA GLY A 115 12.87 -6.26 1.64
C GLY A 115 12.02 -5.98 2.89
N VAL A 116 12.03 -6.88 3.87
CA VAL A 116 11.34 -6.67 5.16
C VAL A 116 11.95 -5.49 5.92
N GLY A 117 13.29 -5.42 6.00
CA GLY A 117 14.00 -4.35 6.71
C GLY A 117 13.71 -2.96 6.15
N ARG A 118 13.64 -2.82 4.81
CA ARG A 118 13.26 -1.58 4.12
C ARG A 118 11.92 -1.00 4.60
N VAL A 119 10.97 -1.87 4.92
CA VAL A 119 9.61 -1.47 5.30
C VAL A 119 9.47 -1.34 6.82
N LEU A 120 10.02 -2.29 7.57
CA LEU A 120 9.83 -2.39 9.01
C LEU A 120 10.62 -1.32 9.76
N ILE A 121 11.90 -1.12 9.42
CA ILE A 121 12.79 -0.22 10.19
C ILE A 121 12.29 1.23 10.17
N PRO A 122 11.95 1.84 9.01
CA PRO A 122 11.46 3.21 9.00
C PRO A 122 10.12 3.37 9.73
N ARG A 123 9.24 2.36 9.64
CA ARG A 123 7.94 2.38 10.34
C ARG A 123 8.09 2.28 11.85
N LEU A 124 9.00 1.44 12.33
CA LEU A 124 9.30 1.34 13.75
C LEU A 124 9.91 2.63 14.27
N LEU A 125 10.88 3.20 13.54
CA LEU A 125 11.52 4.46 13.92
C LEU A 125 10.50 5.61 14.00
N LEU A 126 9.62 5.73 12.99
CA LEU A 126 8.55 6.73 13.00
C LEU A 126 7.57 6.49 14.17
N SER A 127 7.16 5.24 14.39
CA SER A 127 6.27 4.88 15.50
C SER A 127 6.88 5.24 16.86
N CYS A 128 8.16 4.90 17.08
CA CYS A 128 8.88 5.26 18.29
C CYS A 128 8.98 6.78 18.47
N GLY A 129 9.29 7.52 17.40
CA GLY A 129 9.35 8.99 17.44
C GLY A 129 8.00 9.63 17.79
N VAL A 130 6.91 9.13 17.19
CA VAL A 130 5.55 9.59 17.50
C VAL A 130 5.21 9.28 18.95
N LEU A 131 5.41 8.04 19.42
CA LEU A 131 5.13 7.67 20.81
C LEU A 131 5.92 8.51 21.81
N TYR A 132 7.20 8.76 21.53
CA TYR A 132 8.05 9.61 22.36
C TYR A 132 7.54 11.06 22.39
N TYR A 133 7.19 11.61 21.23
CA TYR A 133 6.62 12.96 21.13
C TYR A 133 5.32 13.08 21.94
N TRP A 134 4.41 12.12 21.80
CA TRP A 134 3.17 12.06 22.56
C TRP A 134 3.41 11.97 24.06
N TYR A 135 4.30 11.09 24.50
CA TYR A 135 4.70 10.97 25.90
C TYR A 135 5.22 12.32 26.43
N TYR A 136 6.09 12.99 25.67
CA TYR A 136 6.64 14.29 26.05
C TYR A 136 5.55 15.35 26.17
N CYS A 137 4.63 15.44 25.19
CA CYS A 137 3.51 16.36 25.21
C CYS A 137 2.59 16.14 26.41
N ILE A 138 2.24 14.89 26.72
CA ILE A 138 1.38 14.56 27.86
C ILE A 138 2.07 14.91 29.19
N LYS A 139 3.37 14.65 29.30
CA LYS A 139 4.12 14.85 30.55
C LYS A 139 4.40 16.32 30.86
N TYR A 140 4.75 17.12 29.85
CA TYR A 140 5.25 18.49 30.06
C TYR A 140 4.31 19.59 29.57
N ALA A 141 3.25 19.25 28.82
CA ALA A 141 2.22 20.19 28.37
C ALA A 141 0.80 19.80 28.83
N PRO A 142 0.57 19.49 30.13
CA PRO A 142 -0.79 19.35 30.64
C PRO A 142 -1.55 20.69 30.57
N SER A 143 -2.86 20.63 30.36
CA SER A 143 -3.74 21.81 30.44
C SER A 143 -4.07 22.11 31.90
N ASP A 144 -3.30 23.03 32.48
CA ASP A 144 -3.56 23.58 33.82
C ASP A 144 -4.44 24.83 33.75
N TRP A 145 -5.09 25.19 34.86
CA TRP A 145 -5.88 26.42 34.97
C TRP A 145 -5.10 27.72 34.66
N THR A 146 -3.77 27.69 34.76
CA THR A 146 -2.89 28.84 34.45
C THR A 146 -2.55 28.96 32.96
N ARG A 147 -2.79 27.92 32.16
CA ARG A 147 -2.36 27.84 30.77
C ARG A 147 -3.56 27.71 29.84
N LEU A 148 -3.63 28.57 28.82
CA LEU A 148 -4.69 28.51 27.80
C LEU A 148 -4.56 27.29 26.88
N LYS A 149 -3.33 26.80 26.66
CA LYS A 149 -3.01 25.69 25.74
C LYS A 149 -2.47 24.49 26.52
N GLY A 150 -2.76 23.29 26.05
CA GLY A 150 -2.25 22.05 26.63
C GLY A 150 -3.14 20.87 26.31
N TRP A 151 -2.65 19.67 26.60
CA TRP A 151 -3.44 18.46 26.48
C TRP A 151 -4.28 18.28 27.73
N TYR A 152 -5.59 18.19 27.54
CA TYR A 152 -6.50 17.98 28.65
C TYR A 152 -6.75 16.49 28.83
N MET A 153 -6.29 15.95 29.97
CA MET A 153 -6.36 14.53 30.25
C MET A 153 -7.30 14.29 31.41
N TYR A 154 -8.40 13.61 31.12
CA TYR A 154 -9.33 13.14 32.13
C TYR A 154 -8.97 11.71 32.52
N THR A 155 -8.77 11.49 33.81
CA THR A 155 -8.76 10.14 34.36
C THR A 155 -10.18 9.75 34.71
N THR A 156 -10.63 8.62 34.14
CA THR A 156 -11.89 8.02 34.57
C THR A 156 -11.73 7.50 35.99
N ARG A 157 -12.86 7.45 36.71
CA ARG A 157 -12.92 6.85 38.04
C ARG A 157 -12.42 5.40 37.96
N GLN A 158 -11.50 5.03 38.86
CA GLN A 158 -11.07 3.64 39.00
C GLN A 158 -12.29 2.78 39.34
N LYS A 159 -12.36 1.59 38.75
CA LYS A 159 -13.41 0.63 39.05
C LYS A 159 -13.16 0.09 40.46
N ALA A 160 -14.14 0.25 41.33
CA ALA A 160 -14.16 -0.40 42.64
C ALA A 160 -14.54 -1.87 42.43
N TYR A 161 -13.65 -2.79 42.81
CA TYR A 161 -13.95 -4.22 42.71
C TYR A 161 -14.50 -4.79 44.01
N THR A 162 -14.13 -4.19 45.14
CA THR A 162 -14.62 -4.53 46.47
C THR A 162 -15.52 -3.42 47.01
N PHE A 163 -16.36 -3.75 47.99
CA PHE A 163 -17.25 -2.78 48.62
C PHE A 163 -16.50 -1.74 49.46
N ASP A 164 -15.31 -2.09 49.94
CA ASP A 164 -14.45 -1.25 50.77
C ASP A 164 -13.65 -0.23 49.94
N GLU A 165 -13.39 -0.52 48.67
CA GLU A 165 -12.74 0.40 47.73
C GLU A 165 -13.73 1.45 47.19
N ARG A 166 -14.26 2.30 48.06
CA ARG A 166 -15.03 3.46 47.59
C ARG A 166 -14.06 4.53 47.10
N PRO A 167 -14.09 4.90 45.82
CA PRO A 167 -13.29 6.02 45.34
C PRO A 167 -13.82 7.32 45.96
N PRO A 168 -12.96 8.34 46.06
CA PRO A 168 -13.32 9.60 46.69
C PRO A 168 -14.56 10.20 46.01
N GLU A 169 -15.47 10.70 46.85
CA GLU A 169 -16.62 11.47 46.38
C GLU A 169 -16.10 12.76 45.72
N LYS A 170 -16.62 13.07 44.53
CA LYS A 170 -16.25 14.27 43.78
C LYS A 170 -17.31 15.33 44.00
N ASP A 171 -16.89 16.57 44.21
CA ASP A 171 -17.81 17.69 44.23
C ASP A 171 -18.37 17.96 42.82
N HIS A 172 -19.52 18.61 42.73
CA HIS A 172 -20.15 18.99 41.46
C HIS A 172 -19.21 19.85 40.57
N ASP A 173 -18.35 20.66 41.19
CA ASP A 173 -17.41 21.55 40.49
C ASP A 173 -16.09 20.87 40.07
N ASP A 174 -15.83 19.63 40.50
CA ASP A 174 -14.57 18.92 40.19
C ASP A 174 -14.45 18.48 38.72
N PHE A 175 -15.53 18.58 37.94
CA PHE A 175 -15.55 18.16 36.55
C PHE A 175 -14.63 19.00 35.64
N PHE A 176 -14.30 20.24 36.04
CA PHE A 176 -13.46 21.15 35.23
C PHE A 176 -12.41 21.91 36.04
N ASP A 177 -11.95 21.34 37.17
CA ASP A 177 -11.04 22.03 38.09
C ASP A 177 -9.66 22.36 37.46
N LYS A 178 -9.15 21.55 36.51
CA LYS A 178 -7.82 21.74 35.88
C LYS A 178 -6.69 21.99 36.90
N GLY A 179 -6.78 21.37 38.08
CA GLY A 179 -5.82 21.55 39.17
C GLY A 179 -5.91 22.92 39.86
N PHE A 180 -7.05 23.61 39.78
CA PHE A 180 -7.27 24.91 40.43
C PHE A 180 -7.43 24.77 41.94
N LYS A 181 -8.08 23.72 42.45
CA LYS A 181 -8.17 23.42 43.89
C LYS A 181 -6.82 23.00 44.48
N THR A 182 -5.95 22.36 43.70
CA THR A 182 -4.62 21.90 44.15
C THR A 182 -3.56 23.00 44.19
N ARG A 183 -3.89 24.24 43.82
CA ARG A 183 -2.94 25.36 43.81
C ARG A 183 -2.37 25.67 45.20
N THR A 184 -1.13 26.12 45.25
CA THR A 184 -0.48 26.58 46.49
C THR A 184 -0.60 28.10 46.70
N CYS A 185 -0.87 28.86 45.64
CA CYS A 185 -1.02 30.32 45.68
C CYS A 185 -2.50 30.75 45.68
N LEU A 186 -2.81 31.96 46.18
CA LEU A 186 -4.15 32.56 46.14
C LEU A 186 -5.26 31.72 46.78
N LYS A 187 -4.94 31.00 47.87
CA LYS A 187 -5.94 30.28 48.69
C LYS A 187 -6.72 31.21 49.62
N ASP A 188 -6.03 32.19 50.21
CA ASP A 188 -6.60 33.12 51.19
C ASP A 188 -7.02 34.46 50.58
N GLY A 189 -7.17 34.52 49.25
CA GLY A 189 -7.61 35.71 48.56
C GLY A 189 -9.03 36.06 48.98
N LYS A 190 -9.20 37.10 49.80
CA LYS A 190 -10.51 37.65 50.14
C LYS A 190 -11.17 38.11 48.84
N THR A 191 -12.13 37.35 48.34
CA THR A 191 -13.02 37.82 47.28
C THR A 191 -13.86 38.93 47.89
N SER A 192 -13.86 40.12 47.28
CA SER A 192 -14.63 41.28 47.77
C SER A 192 -16.15 41.12 47.62
N PHE A 193 -16.64 39.89 47.39
CA PHE A 193 -18.05 39.59 47.28
C PHE A 193 -18.58 39.15 48.64
N VAL A 194 -18.75 40.12 49.53
CA VAL A 194 -19.59 39.99 50.72
C VAL A 194 -21.03 40.12 50.21
N SER A 195 -21.77 39.03 50.15
CA SER A 195 -23.22 39.10 50.00
C SER A 195 -23.80 39.62 51.32
N HIS A 196 -24.31 40.86 51.30
CA HIS A 196 -25.19 41.37 52.34
C HIS A 196 -26.53 40.61 52.35
#